data_AF-K9GI83-F1
#
_entry.id   AF-K9GI83-F1
#
_cell.length_a   1.000
_cell.length_b   1.000
_cell.length_c   1.000
_cell.angle_alpha   90.00
_cell.angle_beta   90.00
_cell.angle_gamma   90.00
#
_symmetry.space_group_name_H-M   'P 1'
#
loop_
_entity.id
_entity.type
_entity.pdbx_description
1 polymer ?
#
loop_
_entity_poly.entity_id
_entity_poly.type
_entity_poly.pdbx_seq_one_letter_code
_entity_poly.pdbx_strand_id
1 'polypeptide(L)'
;MLESGYLVMDYIGNSDVQMLSETWDEYRHQRDKRTNLFKGLSRIMLSLSRVPLPRIGSWTLDSNGALRLSNRPLTLRLHQLENGGISTNIGRSLTYSAAEAYYLDLLSCHDSRIRNQPNSVSDADDGRAQMARLTMMKALIPHFSKREHREGPFFYRLTDLHPSNIFVDSQWNVKFVIDLEWACSLPAETLHPPYWLTGRSVDELTGEHLEEFREAYEEFVGIFEEEEKLFPPINNVYSYRTTLMRNGWQVGNFWYFHALDSPKGLFNLFRQHVYPIFAPSHQIASEFSRLVSDFWAPDVEEVILAKLRDKEEYDRSLCQLFDDASDCTRDGALVH
;
A
#
# COMPACT_ATOMS: atom_id res chain seq x y z
N MET A 1 -24.30 4.03 -33.38
CA MET A 1 -23.63 3.44 -32.21
C MET A 1 -22.40 2.72 -32.74
N LEU A 2 -21.24 2.87 -32.11
CA LEU A 2 -20.06 2.09 -32.46
C LEU A 2 -20.32 0.62 -32.08
N GLU A 3 -20.15 -0.29 -33.03
CA GLU A 3 -20.38 -1.74 -32.85
C GLU A 3 -19.25 -2.45 -32.06
N SER A 4 -18.17 -1.73 -31.75
CA SER A 4 -17.01 -2.25 -31.05
C SER A 4 -16.55 -1.29 -29.96
N GLY A 5 -16.12 -1.84 -28.82
CA GLY A 5 -15.45 -1.06 -27.77
C GLY A 5 -14.10 -0.55 -28.26
N TYR A 6 -13.77 0.70 -27.95
CA TYR A 6 -12.49 1.32 -28.27
C TYR A 6 -11.89 1.91 -27.00
N LEU A 7 -10.57 1.81 -26.88
CA LEU A 7 -9.80 2.43 -25.81
C LEU A 7 -9.03 3.61 -26.40
N VAL A 8 -9.27 4.82 -25.90
CA VAL A 8 -8.50 6.01 -26.25
C VAL A 8 -7.42 6.16 -25.20
N MET A 9 -6.15 6.16 -25.63
CA MET A 9 -5.01 6.35 -24.75
C MET A 9 -4.10 7.44 -25.31
N ASP A 10 -3.48 8.20 -24.42
CA ASP A 10 -2.39 9.09 -24.79
C ASP A 10 -1.15 8.25 -25.14
N TYR A 11 -0.48 8.64 -26.22
CA TYR A 11 0.75 8.00 -26.67
C TYR A 11 1.97 8.82 -26.24
N ILE A 12 2.86 8.19 -25.47
CA ILE A 12 4.14 8.77 -25.06
C ILE A 12 5.24 8.15 -25.93
N GLY A 13 5.64 8.83 -27.00
CA GLY A 13 6.55 8.28 -28.02
C GLY A 13 7.74 9.15 -28.40
N ASN A 14 8.18 10.06 -27.53
CA ASN A 14 9.39 10.82 -27.79
C ASN A 14 10.63 9.97 -27.50
N SER A 15 11.63 9.96 -28.39
CA SER A 15 12.88 9.19 -28.24
C SER A 15 13.68 9.56 -26.98
N ASP A 16 13.43 10.75 -26.43
CA ASP A 16 14.16 11.29 -25.28
C ASP A 16 13.55 10.88 -23.93
N VAL A 17 12.48 10.07 -23.93
CA VAL A 17 11.74 9.68 -22.73
C VAL A 17 11.60 8.16 -22.70
N GLN A 18 11.91 7.58 -21.54
CA GLN A 18 11.87 6.14 -21.31
C GLN A 18 11.26 5.83 -19.95
N MET A 19 10.85 4.58 -19.74
CA MET A 19 10.30 4.15 -18.47
C MET A 19 11.42 4.09 -17.41
N LEU A 20 11.18 4.58 -16.19
CA LEU A 20 12.22 4.61 -15.16
C LEU A 20 12.71 3.19 -14.82
N SER A 21 11.81 2.19 -14.83
CA SER A 21 12.15 0.78 -14.60
C SER A 21 13.19 0.23 -15.58
N GLU A 22 13.23 0.70 -16.83
CA GLU A 22 14.18 0.22 -17.85
C GLU A 22 15.63 0.57 -17.52
N THR A 23 15.84 1.65 -16.76
CA THR A 23 17.19 2.13 -16.42
C THR A 23 17.45 2.20 -14.91
N TRP A 24 16.50 1.75 -14.10
CA TRP A 24 16.55 1.81 -12.64
C TRP A 24 17.79 1.12 -12.10
N ASP A 25 18.02 -0.13 -12.51
CA ASP A 25 19.10 -0.94 -11.94
C ASP A 25 20.49 -0.42 -12.30
N GLU A 26 20.64 0.14 -13.50
CA GLU A 26 21.91 0.68 -13.99
C GLU A 26 22.28 2.00 -13.31
N TYR A 27 21.30 2.86 -13.02
CA TYR A 27 21.56 4.25 -12.66
C TYR A 27 21.11 4.68 -11.26
N ARG A 28 20.42 3.85 -10.47
CA ARG A 28 19.94 4.24 -9.12
C ARG A 28 21.03 4.69 -8.15
N HIS A 29 22.26 4.26 -8.38
CA HIS A 29 23.43 4.64 -7.58
C HIS A 29 24.11 5.92 -8.07
N GLN A 30 23.70 6.48 -9.23
CA GLN A 30 24.19 7.75 -9.73
C GLN A 30 23.49 8.91 -9.03
N ARG A 31 24.23 9.60 -8.17
CA ARG A 31 23.71 10.66 -7.30
C ARG A 31 22.97 11.79 -8.04
N ASP A 32 23.50 12.25 -9.17
CA ASP A 32 22.90 13.38 -9.91
C ASP A 32 21.53 13.01 -10.49
N LYS A 33 21.42 11.82 -11.10
CA LYS A 33 20.16 11.29 -11.62
C LYS A 33 19.16 11.05 -10.50
N ARG A 34 19.59 10.43 -9.40
CA ARG A 34 18.75 10.20 -8.22
C ARG A 34 18.22 11.51 -7.62
N THR A 35 19.08 12.53 -7.52
CA THR A 35 18.69 13.87 -7.04
C THR A 35 17.61 14.49 -7.93
N ASN A 36 17.75 14.41 -9.26
CA ASN A 36 16.73 14.92 -10.18
C ASN A 36 15.40 14.18 -10.07
N LEU A 37 15.45 12.85 -9.93
CA LEU A 37 14.26 12.04 -9.69
C LEU A 37 13.56 12.45 -8.39
N PHE A 38 14.31 12.57 -7.29
CA PHE A 38 13.76 12.92 -5.97
C PHE A 38 13.11 14.30 -6.01
N LYS A 39 13.70 15.29 -6.69
CA LYS A 39 13.07 16.59 -6.93
C LYS A 39 11.76 16.46 -7.71
N GLY A 40 11.74 15.66 -8.78
CA GLY A 40 10.55 15.42 -9.58
C GLY A 40 9.41 14.79 -8.78
N LEU A 41 9.70 13.74 -8.02
CA LEU A 41 8.75 13.07 -7.14
C LEU A 41 8.23 14.00 -6.04
N SER A 42 9.12 14.75 -5.39
CA SER A 42 8.75 15.74 -4.37
C SER A 42 7.78 16.77 -4.92
N ARG A 43 8.05 17.35 -6.10
CA ARG A 43 7.15 18.31 -6.74
C ARG A 43 5.77 17.73 -7.06
N ILE A 44 5.70 16.48 -7.52
CA ILE A 44 4.43 15.78 -7.79
C ILE A 44 3.65 15.61 -6.49
N MET A 45 4.28 15.06 -5.45
CA MET A 45 3.65 14.85 -4.14
C MET A 45 3.18 16.18 -3.52
N LEU A 46 3.99 17.23 -3.58
CA LEU A 46 3.66 18.58 -3.11
C LEU A 46 2.50 19.20 -3.89
N SER A 47 2.47 19.01 -5.21
CA SER A 47 1.39 19.51 -6.07
C SER A 47 0.06 18.83 -5.75
N LEU A 48 0.05 17.50 -5.61
CA LEU A 48 -1.18 16.73 -5.33
C LEU A 48 -1.71 17.00 -3.91
N SER A 49 -0.81 17.18 -2.95
CA SER A 49 -1.17 17.48 -1.56
C SER A 49 -1.33 18.98 -1.28
N ARG A 50 -1.26 19.84 -2.30
CA ARG A 50 -1.29 21.32 -2.15
C ARG A 50 -2.54 21.81 -1.44
N VAL A 51 -3.70 21.23 -1.78
CA VAL A 51 -4.99 21.59 -1.21
C VAL A 51 -5.52 20.40 -0.41
N PRO A 52 -5.60 20.50 0.93
CA PRO A 52 -6.27 19.50 1.74
C PRO A 52 -7.72 19.31 1.29
N LEU A 53 -8.14 18.06 1.18
CA LEU A 53 -9.50 17.69 0.81
C LEU A 53 -10.35 17.51 2.06
N PRO A 54 -11.69 17.67 1.95
CA PRO A 54 -12.57 17.66 3.12
C PRO A 54 -12.86 16.25 3.68
N ARG A 55 -12.43 15.19 2.98
CA ARG A 55 -12.68 13.79 3.34
C ARG A 55 -11.74 12.84 2.60
N ILE A 56 -11.58 11.65 3.15
CA ILE A 56 -10.90 10.51 2.53
C ILE A 56 -11.86 9.91 1.48
N GLY A 57 -11.38 9.71 0.26
CA GLY A 57 -12.21 9.27 -0.85
C GLY A 57 -11.54 9.46 -2.21
N SER A 58 -12.23 9.07 -3.28
CA SER A 58 -11.77 9.23 -4.67
C SER A 58 -12.73 10.11 -5.47
N TRP A 59 -12.20 10.79 -6.49
CA TRP A 59 -13.01 11.62 -7.38
C TRP A 59 -13.86 10.76 -8.30
N THR A 60 -15.04 11.29 -8.63
CA THR A 60 -15.94 10.78 -9.67
C THR A 60 -16.44 11.93 -10.52
N LEU A 61 -16.79 11.66 -11.77
CA LEU A 61 -17.55 12.57 -12.60
C LEU A 61 -19.04 12.28 -12.43
N ASP A 62 -19.83 13.31 -12.13
CA ASP A 62 -21.28 13.18 -12.15
C ASP A 62 -21.84 13.22 -13.57
N SER A 63 -23.16 13.06 -13.71
CA SER A 63 -23.86 13.06 -15.01
C SER A 63 -23.71 14.37 -15.80
N ASN A 64 -23.31 15.46 -15.13
CA ASN A 64 -23.09 16.76 -15.74
C ASN A 64 -21.60 17.02 -16.02
N GLY A 65 -20.73 16.03 -15.79
CA GLY A 65 -19.28 16.14 -15.94
C GLY A 65 -18.60 16.92 -14.80
N ALA A 66 -19.27 17.17 -13.69
CA ALA A 66 -18.66 17.84 -12.54
C ALA A 66 -17.91 16.84 -11.66
N LEU A 67 -16.70 17.22 -11.22
CA LEU A 67 -15.91 16.43 -10.28
C LEU A 67 -16.54 16.45 -8.89
N ARG A 68 -16.71 15.26 -8.30
CA ARG A 68 -17.22 15.07 -6.93
C ARG A 68 -16.36 14.08 -6.18
N LEU A 69 -16.01 14.42 -4.94
CA LEU A 69 -15.32 13.52 -4.02
C LEU A 69 -16.35 12.62 -3.34
N SER A 70 -16.88 11.65 -4.08
CA SER A 70 -18.04 10.84 -3.68
C SER A 70 -17.85 9.33 -3.81
N ASN A 71 -16.68 8.86 -4.26
CA ASN A 71 -16.36 7.44 -4.25
C ASN A 71 -15.48 7.12 -3.03
N ARG A 72 -15.52 5.86 -2.59
CA ARG A 72 -14.61 5.35 -1.56
C ARG A 72 -13.14 5.55 -1.95
N PRO A 73 -12.21 5.54 -0.99
CA PRO A 73 -10.78 5.53 -1.29
C PRO A 73 -10.50 4.25 -2.07
N LEU A 74 -10.23 4.36 -3.38
CA LEU A 74 -10.12 3.22 -4.26
C LEU A 74 -8.64 2.93 -4.46
N THR A 75 -8.14 1.98 -3.68
CA THR A 75 -6.76 1.50 -3.79
C THR A 75 -6.72 0.18 -4.54
N LEU A 76 -5.57 -0.12 -5.17
CA LEU A 76 -5.32 -1.40 -5.83
C LEU A 76 -5.62 -2.58 -4.88
N ARG A 77 -5.36 -2.39 -3.58
CA ARG A 77 -5.61 -3.40 -2.55
C ARG A 77 -7.08 -3.80 -2.42
N LEU A 78 -7.99 -2.82 -2.38
CA LEU A 78 -9.42 -3.10 -2.29
C LEU A 78 -9.92 -3.81 -3.55
N HIS A 79 -9.42 -3.39 -4.71
CA HIS A 79 -9.74 -4.04 -5.97
C HIS A 79 -9.26 -5.50 -6.02
N GLN A 80 -8.03 -5.78 -5.60
CA GLN A 80 -7.50 -7.15 -5.55
C GLN A 80 -8.30 -8.08 -4.63
N LEU A 81 -8.78 -7.56 -3.49
CA LEU A 81 -9.65 -8.32 -2.60
C LEU A 81 -10.97 -8.71 -3.27
N GLU A 82 -11.63 -7.75 -3.91
CA GLU A 82 -12.91 -7.96 -4.56
C GLU A 82 -12.80 -8.87 -5.79
N ASN A 83 -11.74 -8.73 -6.58
CA ASN A 83 -11.43 -9.67 -7.67
C ASN A 83 -11.23 -11.10 -7.14
N GLY A 84 -10.70 -11.24 -5.93
CA GLY A 84 -10.57 -12.53 -5.23
C GLY A 84 -11.87 -13.02 -4.58
N GLY A 85 -13.01 -12.34 -4.79
CA GLY A 85 -14.30 -12.69 -4.18
C GLY A 85 -14.40 -12.35 -2.69
N ILE A 86 -13.46 -11.57 -2.15
CA ILE A 86 -13.44 -11.21 -0.73
C ILE A 86 -14.13 -9.85 -0.56
N SER A 87 -15.26 -9.83 0.13
CA SER A 87 -15.97 -8.58 0.40
C SER A 87 -15.11 -7.65 1.27
N THR A 88 -14.96 -6.40 0.82
CA THR A 88 -14.33 -5.33 1.61
C THR A 88 -15.32 -4.71 2.61
N ASN A 89 -16.63 -4.87 2.38
CA ASN A 89 -17.72 -4.17 3.09
C ASN A 89 -17.63 -2.63 3.04
N ILE A 90 -16.74 -2.07 2.21
CA ILE A 90 -16.61 -0.62 1.98
C ILE A 90 -17.49 -0.26 0.78
N GLY A 91 -18.67 0.30 1.03
CA GLY A 91 -19.60 0.68 -0.05
C GLY A 91 -18.98 1.67 -1.04
N ARG A 92 -19.35 1.59 -2.33
CA ARG A 92 -18.79 2.46 -3.38
C ARG A 92 -18.91 3.95 -3.05
N SER A 93 -20.01 4.39 -2.45
CA SER A 93 -20.24 5.79 -2.08
C SER A 93 -19.73 6.17 -0.68
N LEU A 94 -19.01 5.29 0.02
CA LEU A 94 -18.55 5.53 1.38
C LEU A 94 -17.28 6.37 1.38
N THR A 95 -17.38 7.61 1.86
CA THR A 95 -16.24 8.49 2.13
C THR A 95 -16.09 8.71 3.63
N TYR A 96 -14.88 9.03 4.09
CA TYR A 96 -14.62 9.18 5.54
C TYR A 96 -14.25 10.61 5.89
N SER A 97 -14.90 11.16 6.92
CA SER A 97 -14.52 12.44 7.54
C SER A 97 -13.50 12.28 8.66
N ALA A 98 -13.22 11.03 9.09
CA ALA A 98 -12.28 10.73 10.16
C ALA A 98 -11.32 9.58 9.76
N ALA A 99 -10.04 9.74 10.07
CA ALA A 99 -8.98 8.81 9.73
C ALA A 99 -9.14 7.44 10.41
N GLU A 100 -9.56 7.39 11.69
CA GLU A 100 -9.66 6.09 12.38
C GLU A 100 -10.73 5.18 11.79
N ALA A 101 -11.85 5.74 11.31
CA ALA A 101 -12.88 4.95 10.63
C ALA A 101 -12.33 4.28 9.37
N TYR A 102 -11.50 5.00 8.60
CA TYR A 102 -10.83 4.44 7.44
C TYR A 102 -9.83 3.34 7.82
N TYR A 103 -8.99 3.55 8.84
CA TYR A 103 -8.03 2.54 9.29
C TYR A 103 -8.71 1.26 9.80
N LEU A 104 -9.82 1.40 10.54
CA LEU A 104 -10.61 0.27 11.02
C LEU A 104 -11.24 -0.53 9.87
N ASP A 105 -11.70 0.13 8.81
CA ASP A 105 -12.22 -0.56 7.63
C ASP A 105 -11.13 -1.29 6.84
N LEU A 106 -9.92 -0.72 6.74
CA LEU A 106 -8.75 -1.43 6.19
C LEU A 106 -8.42 -2.70 7.01
N LEU A 107 -8.43 -2.59 8.34
CA LEU A 107 -8.22 -3.75 9.23
C LEU A 107 -9.35 -4.78 9.09
N SER A 108 -10.60 -4.33 8.90
CA SER A 108 -11.74 -5.20 8.64
C SER A 108 -11.62 -5.94 7.30
N CYS A 109 -10.97 -5.33 6.30
CA CYS A 109 -10.63 -6.04 5.06
C CYS A 109 -9.64 -7.19 5.30
N HIS A 110 -8.70 -7.06 6.25
CA HIS A 110 -7.83 -8.16 6.67
C HIS A 110 -8.60 -9.25 7.42
N ASP A 111 -9.57 -8.89 8.27
CA ASP A 111 -10.47 -9.86 8.91
C ASP A 111 -11.24 -10.67 7.87
N SER A 112 -11.81 -9.97 6.88
CA SER A 112 -12.55 -10.58 5.77
C SER A 112 -11.67 -11.52 4.95
N ARG A 113 -10.41 -11.14 4.69
CA ARG A 113 -9.44 -12.02 4.02
C ARG A 113 -9.22 -13.31 4.81
N ILE A 114 -8.98 -13.22 6.13
CA ILE A 114 -8.74 -14.41 6.96
C ILE A 114 -9.93 -15.37 6.88
N ARG A 115 -11.15 -14.85 6.92
CA ARG A 115 -12.38 -15.66 6.90
C ARG A 115 -12.70 -16.25 5.52
N ASN A 116 -12.52 -15.47 4.45
CA ASN A 116 -13.07 -15.81 3.13
C ASN A 116 -12.04 -16.36 2.14
N GLN A 117 -10.76 -16.04 2.26
CA GLN A 117 -9.76 -16.54 1.32
C GLN A 117 -9.45 -18.02 1.64
N PRO A 118 -9.62 -18.97 0.70
CA PRO A 118 -9.50 -20.41 0.97
C PRO A 118 -8.19 -20.82 1.66
N ASN A 119 -7.07 -20.29 1.17
CA ASN A 119 -5.71 -20.56 1.65
C ASN A 119 -5.18 -19.46 2.59
N SER A 120 -6.05 -18.79 3.37
CA SER A 120 -5.64 -17.68 4.24
C SER A 120 -4.75 -18.10 5.40
N VAL A 121 -4.87 -19.35 5.87
CA VAL A 121 -4.19 -19.91 7.05
C VAL A 121 -3.46 -21.19 6.62
N SER A 122 -2.17 -21.30 6.92
CA SER A 122 -1.39 -22.51 6.61
C SER A 122 -1.59 -23.64 7.61
N ASP A 123 -1.61 -23.29 8.89
CA ASP A 123 -1.72 -24.18 10.03
C ASP A 123 -2.31 -23.42 11.24
N ALA A 124 -2.60 -24.13 12.33
CA ALA A 124 -3.27 -23.53 13.47
C ALA A 124 -2.43 -22.46 14.20
N ASP A 125 -1.09 -22.56 14.17
CA ASP A 125 -0.22 -21.57 14.80
C ASP A 125 -0.10 -20.31 13.93
N ASP A 126 -0.03 -20.46 12.60
CA ASP A 126 -0.14 -19.36 11.64
C ASP A 126 -1.48 -18.61 11.78
N GLY A 127 -2.59 -19.35 11.86
CA GLY A 127 -3.92 -18.77 12.05
C GLY A 127 -3.99 -17.89 13.30
N ARG A 128 -3.54 -18.42 14.45
CA ARG A 128 -3.48 -17.65 15.71
C ARG A 128 -2.53 -16.47 15.60
N ALA A 129 -1.38 -16.63 14.96
CA ALA A 129 -0.43 -15.55 14.77
C ALA A 129 -1.01 -14.41 13.92
N GLN A 130 -1.71 -14.71 12.82
CA GLN A 130 -2.38 -13.71 11.98
C GLN A 130 -3.47 -12.97 12.77
N MET A 131 -4.33 -13.70 13.48
CA MET A 131 -5.42 -13.11 14.28
C MET A 131 -4.88 -12.24 15.41
N ALA A 132 -3.87 -12.72 16.16
CA ALA A 132 -3.24 -11.96 17.24
C ALA A 132 -2.62 -10.65 16.76
N ARG A 133 -1.91 -10.67 15.62
CA ARG A 133 -1.30 -9.47 15.04
C ARG A 133 -2.36 -8.48 14.58
N LEU A 134 -3.45 -8.96 13.98
CA LEU A 134 -4.54 -8.10 13.55
C LEU A 134 -5.26 -7.45 14.74
N THR A 135 -5.49 -8.21 15.82
CA THR A 135 -5.99 -7.68 17.10
C THR A 135 -5.08 -6.59 17.65
N MET A 136 -3.76 -6.82 17.62
CA MET A 136 -2.81 -5.80 18.07
C MET A 136 -2.81 -4.57 17.18
N MET A 137 -2.81 -4.74 15.86
CA MET A 137 -2.84 -3.62 14.93
C MET A 137 -4.05 -2.71 15.19
N LYS A 138 -5.23 -3.28 15.50
CA LYS A 138 -6.42 -2.52 15.93
C LYS A 138 -6.17 -1.74 17.23
N ALA A 139 -5.58 -2.37 18.23
CA ALA A 139 -5.29 -1.73 19.52
C ALA A 139 -4.22 -0.61 19.41
N LEU A 140 -3.33 -0.69 18.42
CA LEU A 140 -2.20 0.22 18.25
C LEU A 140 -2.52 1.49 17.42
N ILE A 141 -3.71 1.61 16.81
CA ILE A 141 -4.12 2.81 16.04
C ILE A 141 -3.83 4.13 16.80
N PRO A 142 -4.16 4.27 18.10
CA PRO A 142 -3.95 5.54 18.81
C PRO A 142 -2.47 5.91 19.03
N HIS A 143 -1.54 4.96 18.87
CA HIS A 143 -0.11 5.23 18.95
C HIS A 143 0.45 5.79 17.63
N PHE A 144 0.00 5.25 16.50
CA PHE A 144 0.53 5.58 15.18
C PHE A 144 -0.23 6.70 14.46
N SER A 145 -1.42 7.05 14.95
CA SER A 145 -2.21 8.18 14.49
C SER A 145 -2.30 9.26 15.57
N LYS A 146 -2.22 10.53 15.17
CA LYS A 146 -2.41 11.62 16.11
C LYS A 146 -3.85 12.09 16.10
N ARG A 147 -4.36 12.36 17.31
CA ARG A 147 -5.71 12.92 17.51
C ARG A 147 -5.91 14.25 16.76
N GLU A 148 -4.87 15.06 16.63
CA GLU A 148 -4.91 16.34 15.89
C GLU A 148 -5.16 16.16 14.38
N HIS A 149 -4.83 14.98 13.84
CA HIS A 149 -5.02 14.66 12.42
C HIS A 149 -6.26 13.81 12.13
N ARG A 150 -7.09 13.55 13.15
CA ARG A 150 -8.28 12.71 13.05
C ARG A 150 -9.20 13.14 11.92
N GLU A 151 -9.52 14.43 11.84
CA GLU A 151 -10.47 15.00 10.87
C GLU A 151 -9.77 15.67 9.68
N GLY A 152 -8.46 15.44 9.55
CA GLY A 152 -7.62 15.97 8.47
C GLY A 152 -6.34 16.64 9.00
N PRO A 153 -5.48 17.14 8.09
CA PRO A 153 -5.73 17.27 6.66
C PRO A 153 -5.75 15.93 5.93
N PHE A 154 -6.52 15.85 4.83
CA PHE A 154 -6.50 14.73 3.91
C PHE A 154 -5.83 15.14 2.60
N PHE A 155 -4.80 14.41 2.18
CA PHE A 155 -4.03 14.73 0.98
C PHE A 155 -4.39 13.82 -0.17
N TYR A 156 -4.58 14.41 -1.36
CA TYR A 156 -4.68 13.65 -2.59
C TYR A 156 -3.29 13.12 -2.97
N ARG A 157 -3.20 11.83 -3.33
CA ARG A 157 -1.95 11.18 -3.67
C ARG A 157 -2.14 10.02 -4.64
N LEU A 158 -1.07 9.67 -5.33
CA LEU A 158 -0.97 8.44 -6.12
C LEU A 158 -0.61 7.30 -5.15
N THR A 159 -1.39 6.22 -5.15
CA THR A 159 -1.15 5.08 -4.25
C THR A 159 -0.37 3.95 -4.91
N ASP A 160 -0.33 3.90 -6.25
CA ASP A 160 0.40 2.90 -7.04
C ASP A 160 1.52 3.53 -7.88
N LEU A 161 2.29 4.44 -7.26
CA LEU A 161 3.43 5.08 -7.93
C LEU A 161 4.66 4.19 -7.78
N HIS A 162 5.17 3.64 -8.89
CA HIS A 162 6.40 2.83 -8.95
C HIS A 162 7.17 3.09 -10.26
N PRO A 163 8.42 2.59 -10.42
CA PRO A 163 9.27 2.93 -11.56
C PRO A 163 8.67 2.64 -12.95
N SER A 164 7.74 1.70 -13.08
CA SER A 164 7.11 1.41 -14.37
C SER A 164 5.99 2.41 -14.74
N ASN A 165 5.48 3.16 -13.76
CA ASN A 165 4.47 4.20 -13.96
C ASN A 165 5.08 5.58 -14.17
N ILE A 166 6.42 5.70 -14.14
CA ILE A 166 7.15 6.96 -14.25
C ILE A 166 7.99 6.96 -15.51
N PHE A 167 7.85 8.02 -16.31
CA PHE A 167 8.65 8.25 -17.51
C PHE A 167 9.62 9.41 -17.26
N VAL A 168 10.90 9.20 -17.61
CA VAL A 168 11.98 10.15 -17.34
C VAL A 168 12.83 10.43 -18.58
N ASP A 169 13.52 11.58 -18.58
CA ASP A 169 14.60 11.83 -19.55
C ASP A 169 15.92 11.16 -19.16
N SER A 170 16.96 11.33 -19.99
CA SER A 170 18.30 10.76 -19.77
C SER A 170 18.96 11.15 -18.44
N GLN A 171 18.52 12.26 -17.83
CA GLN A 171 19.01 12.78 -16.54
C GLN A 171 18.05 12.46 -15.38
N TRP A 172 17.08 11.56 -15.59
CA TRP A 172 16.08 11.15 -14.61
C TRP A 172 15.13 12.28 -14.15
N ASN A 173 14.96 13.33 -14.97
CA ASN A 173 13.87 14.27 -14.71
C ASN A 173 12.55 13.63 -15.11
N VAL A 174 11.58 13.62 -14.18
CA VAL A 174 10.23 13.11 -14.45
C VAL A 174 9.53 13.95 -15.51
N LYS A 175 9.04 13.29 -16.57
CA LYS A 175 8.29 13.91 -17.67
C LYS A 175 6.82 13.55 -17.63
N PHE A 176 6.50 12.29 -17.37
CA PHE A 176 5.12 11.81 -17.31
C PHE A 176 4.96 10.79 -16.17
N VAL A 177 3.75 10.73 -15.65
CA VAL A 177 3.29 9.65 -14.77
C VAL A 177 2.01 9.11 -15.38
N ILE A 178 1.95 7.79 -15.54
CA ILE A 178 0.79 7.09 -16.07
C ILE A 178 0.08 6.33 -14.94
N ASP A 179 -1.01 5.65 -15.29
CA ASP A 179 -1.73 4.75 -14.39
C ASP A 179 -2.19 5.42 -13.08
N LEU A 180 -3.01 6.47 -13.23
CA LEU A 180 -3.45 7.34 -12.15
C LEU A 180 -4.75 6.86 -11.47
N GLU A 181 -5.26 5.67 -11.84
CA GLU A 181 -6.60 5.21 -11.47
C GLU A 181 -6.78 4.96 -9.96
N TRP A 182 -5.68 4.67 -9.26
CA TRP A 182 -5.65 4.42 -7.81
C TRP A 182 -5.40 5.69 -6.98
N ALA A 183 -5.49 6.87 -7.60
CA ALA A 183 -5.30 8.13 -6.90
C ALA A 183 -6.51 8.46 -6.00
N CYS A 184 -6.25 8.76 -4.72
CA CYS A 184 -7.29 9.08 -3.77
C CYS A 184 -6.80 10.03 -2.67
N SER A 185 -7.75 10.60 -1.93
CA SER A 185 -7.50 11.39 -0.73
C SER A 185 -7.33 10.47 0.47
N LEU A 186 -6.22 10.62 1.20
CA LEU A 186 -5.85 9.81 2.35
C LEU A 186 -5.41 10.68 3.54
N PRO A 187 -5.41 10.16 4.78
CA PRO A 187 -4.88 10.87 5.95
C PRO A 187 -3.45 11.37 5.72
N ALA A 188 -3.16 12.60 6.14
CA ALA A 188 -1.85 13.22 5.93
C ALA A 188 -0.68 12.42 6.52
N GLU A 189 -0.91 11.70 7.63
CA GLU A 189 0.10 10.88 8.31
C GLU A 189 0.56 9.66 7.50
N THR A 190 -0.18 9.31 6.44
CA THR A 190 0.20 8.25 5.51
C THR A 190 1.14 8.74 4.40
N LEU A 191 1.40 10.05 4.30
CA LEU A 191 2.27 10.60 3.28
C LEU A 191 3.74 10.26 3.60
N HIS A 192 4.30 9.32 2.85
CA HIS A 192 5.68 8.85 3.03
C HIS A 192 6.44 8.86 1.70
N PRO A 193 7.79 8.91 1.75
CA PRO A 193 8.63 8.58 0.60
C PRO A 193 8.31 7.19 0.05
N PRO A 194 8.50 6.95 -1.26
CA PRO A 194 8.26 5.62 -1.83
C PRO A 194 9.16 4.56 -1.18
N TYR A 195 8.63 3.39 -0.81
CA TYR A 195 9.46 2.33 -0.19
C TYR A 195 10.46 1.72 -1.19
N TRP A 196 10.19 1.82 -2.50
CA TRP A 196 11.02 1.24 -3.56
C TRP A 196 12.26 2.09 -3.91
N LEU A 197 12.59 3.15 -3.17
CA LEU A 197 13.76 4.00 -3.44
C LEU A 197 15.08 3.24 -3.54
N THR A 198 15.18 2.04 -2.94
CA THR A 198 16.33 1.14 -3.02
C THR A 198 16.08 -0.13 -3.85
N GLY A 199 14.93 -0.21 -4.55
CA GLY A 199 14.54 -1.35 -5.37
C GLY A 199 14.11 -2.59 -4.57
N ARG A 200 13.69 -2.41 -3.32
CA ARG A 200 13.23 -3.48 -2.43
C ARG A 200 11.74 -3.39 -2.17
N SER A 201 11.11 -4.53 -1.89
CA SER A 201 9.77 -4.52 -1.31
C SER A 201 9.83 -4.05 0.15
N VAL A 202 8.72 -3.55 0.67
CA VAL A 202 8.68 -2.99 2.03
C VAL A 202 9.02 -4.04 3.11
N ASP A 203 8.71 -5.31 2.89
CA ASP A 203 8.99 -6.42 3.81
C ASP A 203 10.41 -7.01 3.69
N GLU A 204 11.19 -6.55 2.71
CA GLU A 204 12.62 -6.85 2.54
C GLU A 204 13.54 -5.84 3.25
N LEU A 205 12.99 -4.73 3.75
CA LEU A 205 13.74 -3.63 4.39
C LEU A 205 14.23 -4.02 5.80
N THR A 206 15.14 -4.97 5.87
CA THR A 206 15.74 -5.47 7.11
C THR A 206 17.26 -5.52 6.99
N GLY A 207 17.99 -5.48 8.12
CA GLY A 207 19.45 -5.56 8.12
C GLY A 207 20.10 -4.47 7.27
N GLU A 208 21.03 -4.86 6.37
CA GLU A 208 21.74 -3.92 5.50
C GLU A 208 20.82 -3.15 4.55
N HIS A 209 19.74 -3.78 4.05
CA HIS A 209 18.76 -3.11 3.19
C HIS A 209 17.97 -2.01 3.92
N LEU A 210 17.76 -2.16 5.24
CA LEU A 210 17.13 -1.13 6.04
C LEU A 210 18.03 0.10 6.18
N GLU A 211 19.34 -0.10 6.35
CA GLU A 211 20.28 1.00 6.46
C GLU A 211 20.46 1.72 5.12
N GLU A 212 20.55 0.99 4.00
CA GLU A 212 20.53 1.59 2.65
C GLU A 212 19.25 2.42 2.43
N PHE A 213 18.10 1.89 2.84
CA PHE A 213 16.84 2.62 2.73
C PHE A 213 16.78 3.83 3.65
N ARG A 214 17.33 3.76 4.86
CA ARG A 214 17.42 4.90 5.79
C ARG A 214 18.22 6.04 5.18
N GLU A 215 19.34 5.74 4.53
CA GLU A 215 20.15 6.76 3.84
C GLU A 215 19.38 7.41 2.68
N ALA A 216 18.73 6.59 1.83
CA ALA A 216 17.91 7.08 0.73
C ALA A 216 16.69 7.88 1.23
N TYR A 217 16.09 7.47 2.33
CA TYR A 217 14.97 8.15 3.00
C TYR A 217 15.38 9.55 3.46
N GLU A 218 16.51 9.67 4.17
CA GLU A 218 17.00 10.96 4.65
C GLU A 218 17.39 11.90 3.51
N GLU A 219 18.01 11.37 2.45
CA GLU A 219 18.30 12.16 1.23
C GLU A 219 17.00 12.64 0.56
N PHE A 220 16.01 11.76 0.40
CA PHE A 220 14.72 12.12 -0.18
C PHE A 220 14.03 13.20 0.63
N VAL A 221 13.92 13.02 1.96
CA VAL A 221 13.25 13.98 2.84
C VAL A 221 13.98 15.33 2.85
N GLY A 222 15.31 15.33 2.81
CA GLY A 222 16.09 16.56 2.67
C GLY A 222 15.80 17.31 1.36
N ILE A 223 15.75 16.60 0.23
CA ILE A 223 15.38 17.20 -1.07
C ILE A 223 13.92 17.67 -1.05
N PHE A 224 13.02 16.87 -0.48
CA PHE A 224 11.61 17.19 -0.34
C PHE A 224 11.41 18.48 0.44
N GLU A 225 12.16 18.68 1.53
CA GLU A 225 12.11 19.90 2.34
C GLU A 225 12.49 21.15 1.55
N GLU A 226 13.56 21.08 0.74
CA GLU A 226 13.97 22.20 -0.12
C GLU A 226 12.91 22.52 -1.18
N GLU A 227 12.30 21.50 -1.78
CA GLU A 227 11.20 21.69 -2.73
C GLU A 227 9.93 22.22 -2.03
N GLU A 228 9.63 21.79 -0.80
CA GLU A 228 8.46 22.23 -0.03
C GLU A 228 8.52 23.73 0.31
N LYS A 229 9.72 24.31 0.50
CA LYS A 229 9.90 25.76 0.71
C LYS A 229 9.38 26.62 -0.46
N LEU A 230 9.29 26.04 -1.66
CA LEU A 230 8.77 26.72 -2.85
C LEU A 230 7.24 26.68 -2.94
N PHE A 231 6.58 25.94 -2.05
CA PHE A 231 5.13 25.80 -2.01
C PHE A 231 4.50 26.65 -0.89
N PRO A 232 3.22 27.04 -1.03
CA PRO A 232 2.51 27.72 0.05
C PRO A 232 2.44 26.85 1.32
N PRO A 233 2.55 27.46 2.52
CA PRO A 233 2.43 26.74 3.77
C PRO A 233 1.01 26.20 3.96
N ILE A 234 0.88 25.05 4.63
CA ILE A 234 -0.41 24.54 5.10
C ILE A 234 -0.64 25.07 6.51
N ASN A 235 -1.80 25.66 6.79
CA ASN A 235 -2.16 26.18 8.11
C ASN A 235 -1.10 27.15 8.68
N ASN A 236 -0.45 27.94 7.82
CA ASN A 236 0.68 28.83 8.14
C ASN A 236 1.93 28.13 8.71
N VAL A 237 2.06 26.81 8.51
CA VAL A 237 3.23 26.01 8.89
C VAL A 237 4.03 25.68 7.64
N TYR A 238 5.29 26.12 7.61
CA TYR A 238 6.27 25.73 6.58
C TYR A 238 6.80 24.32 6.86
N SER A 239 7.22 23.62 5.80
CA SER A 239 7.74 22.25 5.92
C SER A 239 6.79 21.28 6.65
N TYR A 240 5.47 21.51 6.54
CA TYR A 240 4.47 20.73 7.26
C TYR A 240 4.53 19.24 6.88
N ARG A 241 4.61 18.93 5.58
CA ARG A 241 4.65 17.54 5.09
C ARG A 241 5.99 16.88 5.38
N THR A 242 7.08 17.62 5.27
CA THR A 242 8.41 17.16 5.70
C THR A 242 8.40 16.77 7.18
N THR A 243 7.82 17.62 8.03
CA THR A 243 7.70 17.37 9.48
C THR A 243 6.84 16.14 9.76
N LEU A 244 5.76 15.94 9.00
CA LEU A 244 4.95 14.71 9.07
C LEU A 244 5.78 13.46 8.72
N MET A 245 6.54 13.49 7.63
CA MET A 245 7.41 12.36 7.24
C MET A 245 8.45 12.06 8.31
N ARG A 246 9.18 13.06 8.81
CA ARG A 246 10.20 12.87 9.85
C ARG A 246 9.62 12.30 11.15
N ASN A 247 8.50 12.87 11.61
CA ASN A 247 7.80 12.36 12.80
C ASN A 247 7.28 10.93 12.58
N GLY A 248 6.75 10.66 11.39
CA GLY A 248 6.22 9.34 11.04
C GLY A 248 7.29 8.25 11.04
N TRP A 249 8.48 8.58 10.55
CA TRP A 249 9.65 7.71 10.64
C TRP A 249 10.08 7.46 12.09
N GLN A 250 10.16 8.51 12.90
CA GLN A 250 10.58 8.43 14.30
C GLN A 250 9.63 7.57 15.16
N VAL A 251 8.31 7.73 14.97
CA VAL A 251 7.29 6.97 15.71
C VAL A 251 7.10 5.56 15.12
N GLY A 252 7.54 5.33 13.89
CA GLY A 252 7.37 4.05 13.18
C GLY A 252 6.02 3.90 12.47
N ASN A 253 5.29 5.00 12.24
CA ASN A 253 4.01 4.96 11.53
C ASN A 253 4.17 4.60 10.05
N PHE A 254 5.36 4.81 9.48
CA PHE A 254 5.73 4.33 8.13
C PHE A 254 5.44 2.84 8.01
N TRP A 255 5.95 2.05 8.95
CA TRP A 255 5.77 0.60 8.99
C TRP A 255 4.33 0.20 9.25
N TYR A 256 3.67 0.90 10.18
CA TYR A 256 2.29 0.62 10.54
C TYR A 256 1.33 0.86 9.37
N PHE A 257 1.45 1.98 8.66
CA PHE A 257 0.54 2.29 7.55
C PHE A 257 0.84 1.45 6.30
N HIS A 258 2.12 1.16 6.00
CA HIS A 258 2.44 0.18 4.94
C HIS A 258 1.94 -1.24 5.28
N ALA A 259 1.90 -1.61 6.57
CA ALA A 259 1.28 -2.86 7.01
C ALA A 259 -0.23 -2.89 6.78
N LEU A 260 -0.93 -1.76 6.91
CA LEU A 260 -2.36 -1.69 6.59
C LEU A 260 -2.63 -1.91 5.10
N ASP A 261 -1.78 -1.36 4.24
CA ASP A 261 -1.95 -1.38 2.78
C ASP A 261 -1.57 -2.73 2.12
N SER A 262 -0.89 -3.64 2.83
CA SER A 262 -0.42 -4.93 2.29
C SER A 262 -0.67 -6.09 3.26
N PRO A 263 -1.35 -7.20 2.90
CA PRO A 263 -1.60 -8.32 3.82
C PRO A 263 -0.38 -9.13 4.17
N LYS A 264 0.45 -9.45 3.17
CA LYS A 264 1.77 -10.03 3.41
C LYS A 264 2.61 -9.05 4.22
N GLY A 265 2.49 -7.76 3.89
CA GLY A 265 3.06 -6.66 4.65
C GLY A 265 2.64 -6.67 6.12
N LEU A 266 1.36 -6.82 6.46
CA LEU A 266 0.89 -6.80 7.84
C LEU A 266 1.60 -7.86 8.68
N PHE A 267 1.67 -9.09 8.16
CA PHE A 267 2.32 -10.18 8.86
C PHE A 267 3.82 -9.92 9.07
N ASN A 268 4.54 -9.55 8.01
CA ASN A 268 5.99 -9.38 8.02
C ASN A 268 6.40 -8.11 8.77
N LEU A 269 5.82 -6.96 8.40
CA LEU A 269 6.13 -5.66 8.98
C LEU A 269 5.74 -5.56 10.44
N PHE A 270 4.65 -6.23 10.87
CA PHE A 270 4.34 -6.27 12.30
C PHE A 270 5.48 -6.91 13.08
N ARG A 271 5.95 -8.08 12.64
CA ARG A 271 7.04 -8.80 13.32
C ARG A 271 8.38 -8.07 13.24
N GLN A 272 8.70 -7.53 12.06
CA GLN A 272 10.02 -6.94 11.78
C GLN A 272 10.17 -5.53 12.36
N HIS A 273 9.10 -4.72 12.37
CA HIS A 273 9.21 -3.28 12.62
C HIS A 273 8.23 -2.73 13.65
N VAL A 274 6.98 -3.21 13.71
CA VAL A 274 5.99 -2.67 14.67
C VAL A 274 6.18 -3.25 16.06
N TYR A 275 6.30 -4.57 16.18
CA TYR A 275 6.45 -5.26 17.47
C TYR A 275 7.71 -4.81 18.23
N PRO A 276 8.89 -4.68 17.59
CA PRO A 276 10.11 -4.24 18.27
C PRO A 276 10.06 -2.84 18.89
N ILE A 277 9.11 -1.98 18.48
CA ILE A 277 8.91 -0.65 19.08
C ILE A 277 8.44 -0.79 20.55
N PHE A 278 7.67 -1.83 20.86
CA PHE A 278 7.07 -2.03 22.19
C PHE A 278 7.79 -3.10 23.00
N ALA A 279 8.33 -4.13 22.34
CA ALA A 279 8.98 -5.25 22.96
C ALA A 279 10.33 -5.52 22.29
N PRO A 280 11.48 -5.26 22.95
CA PRO A 280 12.81 -5.40 22.35
C PRO A 280 13.18 -6.82 21.90
N SER A 281 12.40 -7.84 22.27
CA SER A 281 12.66 -9.22 21.84
C SER A 281 12.25 -9.43 20.39
N HIS A 282 13.19 -9.85 19.55
CA HIS A 282 12.92 -10.21 18.14
C HIS A 282 12.05 -11.47 17.97
N GLN A 283 11.70 -12.16 19.06
CA GLN A 283 10.82 -13.31 19.06
C GLN A 283 9.49 -12.95 19.71
N ILE A 284 8.41 -13.07 18.94
CA ILE A 284 7.05 -13.09 19.47
C ILE A 284 6.86 -14.47 20.09
N ALA A 285 6.67 -14.53 21.41
CA ALA A 285 6.41 -15.81 22.09
C ALA A 285 5.17 -16.49 21.49
N SER A 286 5.21 -17.81 21.29
CA SER A 286 4.04 -18.57 20.79
C SER A 286 2.83 -18.40 21.71
N GLU A 287 3.06 -18.30 23.02
CA GLU A 287 2.04 -18.01 24.03
C GLU A 287 1.34 -16.66 23.80
N PHE A 288 2.07 -15.64 23.35
CA PHE A 288 1.47 -14.34 23.01
C PHE A 288 0.43 -14.48 21.91
N SER A 289 0.77 -15.22 20.84
CA SER A 289 -0.15 -15.41 19.72
C SER A 289 -1.42 -16.15 20.16
N ARG A 290 -1.29 -17.16 21.03
CA ARG A 290 -2.45 -17.89 21.58
C ARG A 290 -3.35 -17.00 22.45
N LEU A 291 -2.77 -16.25 23.38
CA LEU A 291 -3.55 -15.41 24.29
C LEU A 291 -4.26 -14.27 23.57
N VAL A 292 -3.59 -13.61 22.62
CA VAL A 292 -4.14 -12.44 21.93
C VAL A 292 -5.11 -12.85 20.82
N SER A 293 -4.94 -14.02 20.20
CA SER A 293 -5.88 -14.51 19.19
C SER A 293 -7.29 -14.67 19.73
N ASP A 294 -7.46 -15.06 20.99
CA ASP A 294 -8.78 -15.25 21.61
C ASP A 294 -9.60 -13.94 21.69
N PHE A 295 -8.93 -12.79 21.67
CA PHE A 295 -9.57 -11.47 21.64
C PHE A 295 -9.86 -10.98 20.20
N TRP A 296 -9.51 -11.74 19.18
CA TRP A 296 -9.85 -11.41 17.78
C TRP A 296 -11.35 -11.53 17.51
N ALA A 297 -11.94 -12.67 17.92
CA ALA A 297 -13.37 -12.93 17.83
C ALA A 297 -13.78 -14.10 18.74
N PRO A 298 -15.06 -14.23 19.14
CA PRO A 298 -15.52 -15.36 19.95
C PRO A 298 -15.38 -16.74 19.26
N ASP A 299 -15.29 -16.77 17.94
CA ASP A 299 -15.31 -17.95 17.08
C ASP A 299 -13.93 -18.34 16.53
N VAL A 300 -12.83 -17.89 17.15
CA VAL A 300 -11.43 -18.10 16.69
C VAL A 300 -11.14 -19.55 16.31
N GLU A 301 -11.43 -20.50 17.21
CA GLU A 301 -11.13 -21.91 16.98
C GLU A 301 -11.99 -22.51 15.85
N GLU A 302 -13.25 -22.08 15.72
CA GLU A 302 -14.13 -22.51 14.64
C GLU A 302 -13.61 -22.01 13.28
N VAL A 303 -13.17 -20.76 13.23
CA VAL A 303 -12.58 -20.16 12.02
C VAL A 303 -11.29 -20.88 11.65
N ILE A 304 -10.39 -21.15 12.59
CA ILE A 304 -9.13 -21.88 12.29
C ILE A 304 -9.45 -23.25 11.72
N LEU A 305 -10.32 -24.03 12.38
CA LEU A 305 -10.70 -25.36 11.91
C LEU A 305 -11.36 -25.33 10.53
N ALA A 306 -12.22 -24.34 10.27
CA ALA A 306 -12.80 -24.14 8.94
C ALA A 306 -11.72 -23.84 7.90
N LYS A 307 -10.79 -22.93 8.21
CA LYS A 307 -9.74 -22.54 7.28
C LYS A 307 -8.77 -23.66 6.94
N LEU A 308 -8.47 -24.55 7.88
CA LEU A 308 -7.64 -25.73 7.60
C LEU A 308 -8.32 -26.67 6.61
N ARG A 309 -9.64 -26.88 6.73
CA ARG A 309 -10.41 -27.68 5.76
C ARG A 309 -10.45 -27.01 4.38
N ASP A 310 -10.71 -25.71 4.33
CA ASP A 310 -10.73 -24.95 3.08
C ASP A 310 -9.37 -25.00 2.37
N LYS A 311 -8.27 -24.96 3.13
CA LYS A 311 -6.92 -25.10 2.59
C LYS A 311 -6.68 -26.49 1.99
N GLU A 312 -7.08 -27.56 2.68
CA GLU A 312 -6.94 -28.92 2.16
C GLU A 312 -7.72 -29.11 0.84
N GLU A 313 -8.93 -28.55 0.75
CA GLU A 313 -9.74 -28.58 -0.48
C GLU A 313 -9.12 -27.72 -1.60
N TYR A 314 -8.63 -26.53 -1.25
CA TYR A 314 -7.92 -25.66 -2.18
C TYR A 314 -6.67 -26.33 -2.76
N ASP A 315 -5.83 -26.91 -1.91
CA ASP A 315 -4.60 -27.58 -2.35
C ASP A 315 -4.92 -28.77 -3.27
N ARG A 316 -5.97 -29.54 -2.96
CA ARG A 316 -6.44 -30.64 -3.83
C ARG A 316 -6.91 -30.13 -5.19
N SER A 317 -7.72 -29.08 -5.21
CA SER A 317 -8.25 -28.47 -6.44
C SER A 317 -7.12 -27.88 -7.29
N LEU A 318 -6.12 -27.27 -6.63
CA LEU A 318 -4.95 -26.73 -7.30
C LEU A 318 -4.12 -27.83 -7.96
N CYS A 319 -3.87 -28.95 -7.27
CA CYS A 319 -3.18 -30.10 -7.86
C CYS A 319 -3.92 -30.63 -9.08
N GLN A 320 -5.23 -30.82 -8.99
CA GLN A 320 -6.05 -31.28 -10.12
C GLN A 320 -5.95 -30.36 -11.34
N LEU A 321 -6.02 -29.05 -11.13
CA LEU A 321 -5.88 -28.07 -12.23
C LEU A 321 -4.51 -28.14 -12.92
N PHE A 322 -3.43 -28.38 -12.17
CA PHE A 322 -2.10 -28.53 -12.76
C PHE A 322 -1.92 -29.87 -13.46
N ASP A 323 -2.49 -30.95 -12.93
CA ASP A 323 -2.48 -32.26 -13.57
C ASP A 323 -3.27 -32.20 -14.90
N ASP A 324 -4.47 -31.64 -14.89
CA ASP A 324 -5.30 -31.44 -16.08
C ASP A 324 -4.60 -30.57 -17.15
N ALA A 325 -3.89 -29.52 -16.73
CA ALA A 325 -3.11 -28.67 -17.65
C ALA A 325 -1.90 -29.42 -18.25
N SER A 326 -1.29 -30.30 -17.47
CA SER A 326 -0.18 -31.15 -17.92
C SER A 326 -0.62 -32.24 -18.90
N ASP A 327 -1.86 -32.72 -18.78
CA ASP A 327 -2.45 -33.67 -19.72
C ASP A 327 -2.97 -32.98 -21.00
N CYS A 328 -3.54 -31.76 -20.90
CA CYS A 328 -3.94 -30.97 -22.08
C CYS A 328 -2.74 -30.57 -22.97
N THR A 329 -1.57 -30.35 -22.38
CA THR A 329 -0.34 -30.05 -23.14
C THR A 329 0.27 -31.30 -23.80
N ARG A 330 -0.03 -32.50 -23.29
CA ARG A 330 0.37 -33.78 -23.93
C ARG A 330 -0.54 -34.14 -25.10
N ASP A 331 -1.85 -33.92 -24.98
CA ASP A 331 -2.81 -34.20 -26.06
C ASP A 331 -2.76 -33.16 -27.20
N GLY A 332 -2.20 -31.97 -26.96
CA GLY A 332 -1.92 -30.97 -28.00
C GLY A 332 -0.68 -31.25 -28.87
N ALA A 333 0.14 -32.24 -28.52
CA ALA A 333 1.36 -32.59 -29.27
C ALA A 333 1.18 -33.70 -30.31
N LEU A 334 -0.06 -34.17 -30.53
CA LEU A 334 -0.40 -35.24 -31.48
C LEU A 334 -1.38 -34.77 -32.56
N VAL A 335 -1.10 -33.63 -33.21
CA VAL A 335 -1.63 -33.34 -34.55
C VAL A 335 -0.54 -32.61 -35.36
N HIS A 336 0.34 -33.38 -35.99
CA HIS A 336 1.09 -32.96 -37.17
C HIS A 336 1.14 -34.11 -38.18
#